data_AF-A0A354V769-F1
#
_entry.id   AF-A0A354V769-F1
#
_cell.length_a   1.000
_cell.length_b   1.000
_cell.length_c   1.000
_cell.angle_alpha   90.00
_cell.angle_beta   90.00
_cell.angle_gamma   90.00
#
_symmetry.space_group_name_H-M   'P 1'
#
loop_
_entity.id
_entity.type
_entity.pdbx_description
1 polymer ?
#
loop_
_entity_poly.entity_id
_entity_poly.type
_entity_poly.pdbx_seq_one_letter_code
_entity_poly.pdbx_strand_id
1 'polypeptide(L)'
;MSNNVHRSAAQALMDRTRCLVVLGGGGYNPWTVGRCWALIWGTLNNHAIPETLPPEAEAGLRVLSLDRAIGRDPPGHWFTTLLDQPRPGPVRDEIRQLTKEVLSR
;
A
#
# COMPACT_ATOMS: atom_id res chain seq x y z
N MET A 1 -3.58 8.29 1.94
CA MET A 1 -2.43 7.39 2.23
C MET A 1 -1.79 6.97 0.91
N SER A 2 -0.48 6.65 0.90
CA SER A 2 0.19 6.00 -0.25
C SER A 2 0.35 4.51 0.08
N ASN A 3 0.34 3.62 -0.92
CA ASN A 3 0.52 2.19 -0.68
C ASN A 3 1.89 1.84 -0.04
N ASN A 4 2.90 2.70 -0.17
CA ASN A 4 4.22 2.54 0.42
C ASN A 4 4.17 2.37 1.95
N VAL A 5 3.24 3.07 2.64
CA VAL A 5 3.20 3.01 4.11
C VAL A 5 2.67 1.67 4.62
N HIS A 6 1.80 1.00 3.86
CA HIS A 6 1.30 -0.33 4.21
C HIS A 6 2.42 -1.36 4.15
N ARG A 7 3.26 -1.29 3.11
CA ARG A 7 4.49 -2.07 3.02
C ARG A 7 5.43 -1.79 4.19
N SER A 8 5.70 -0.51 4.49
CA SER A 8 6.61 -0.16 5.60
C SER A 8 6.09 -0.66 6.94
N ALA A 9 4.78 -0.63 7.17
CA ALA A 9 4.16 -1.19 8.37
C ALA A 9 4.33 -2.71 8.44
N ALA A 10 4.12 -3.43 7.32
CA ALA A 10 4.35 -4.88 7.27
C ALA A 10 5.80 -5.24 7.59
N GLN A 11 6.78 -4.57 6.96
CA GLN A 11 8.20 -4.78 7.25
C GLN A 11 8.53 -4.51 8.72
N ALA A 12 8.07 -3.38 9.27
CA ALA A 12 8.34 -3.04 10.67
C ALA A 12 7.77 -4.05 11.66
N LEU A 13 6.66 -4.73 11.33
CA LEU A 13 6.10 -5.81 12.14
C LEU A 13 6.88 -7.12 11.97
N MET A 14 7.35 -7.43 10.77
CA MET A 14 8.23 -8.59 10.53
C MET A 14 9.50 -8.49 11.39
N ASP A 15 10.11 -7.31 11.47
CA ASP A 15 11.35 -7.10 12.23
C ASP A 15 11.16 -7.18 13.76
N ARG A 16 9.92 -7.12 14.24
CA ARG A 16 9.57 -7.05 15.67
C ARG A 16 8.87 -8.29 16.20
N THR A 17 8.54 -9.24 15.35
CA THR A 17 7.76 -10.41 15.71
C THR A 17 8.43 -11.69 15.22
N ARG A 18 8.30 -12.78 15.99
CA ARG A 18 8.80 -14.09 15.56
C ARG A 18 7.93 -14.73 14.48
N CYS A 19 6.63 -14.45 14.52
CA CYS A 19 5.63 -14.97 13.58
C CYS A 19 4.60 -13.87 13.34
N LEU A 20 4.31 -13.63 12.07
CA LEU A 20 3.37 -12.60 11.64
C LEU A 20 2.30 -13.24 10.74
N VAL A 21 1.04 -13.10 11.13
CA VAL A 21 -0.12 -13.44 10.28
C VAL A 21 -0.69 -12.13 9.74
N VAL A 22 -0.66 -11.97 8.42
CA VAL A 22 -1.22 -10.79 7.74
C VAL A 22 -2.54 -11.16 7.11
N LEU A 23 -3.60 -10.44 7.45
CA LEU A 23 -4.97 -10.71 6.99
C LEU A 23 -5.48 -9.61 6.07
N GLY A 24 -6.42 -10.01 5.21
CA GLY A 24 -7.21 -9.14 4.35
C GLY A 24 -8.00 -8.07 5.12
N GLY A 25 -8.70 -7.24 4.37
CA GLY A 25 -9.59 -6.21 4.91
C GLY A 25 -10.30 -5.46 3.79
N GLY A 26 -10.93 -4.34 4.14
CA GLY A 26 -11.58 -3.47 3.16
C GLY A 26 -10.59 -2.89 2.14
N GLY A 27 -11.04 -2.74 0.89
CA GLY A 27 -10.26 -2.21 -0.22
C GLY A 27 -11.10 -2.18 -1.48
N TYR A 28 -11.73 -1.04 -1.75
CA TYR A 28 -12.85 -0.96 -2.72
C TYR A 28 -12.48 -0.29 -4.05
N ASN A 29 -11.21 0.08 -4.21
CA ASN A 29 -10.66 0.54 -5.49
C ASN A 29 -9.72 -0.56 -6.03
N PRO A 30 -10.06 -1.19 -7.17
CA PRO A 30 -9.41 -2.42 -7.62
C PRO A 30 -7.92 -2.21 -7.97
N TRP A 31 -7.57 -1.05 -8.52
CA TRP A 31 -6.17 -0.71 -8.80
C TRP A 31 -5.34 -0.57 -7.53
N THR A 32 -5.84 0.21 -6.58
CA THR A 32 -5.09 0.48 -5.33
C THR A 32 -4.98 -0.75 -4.44
N VAL A 33 -6.03 -1.57 -4.36
CA VAL A 33 -6.02 -2.79 -3.53
C VAL A 33 -5.09 -3.84 -4.13
N GLY A 34 -5.12 -4.05 -5.45
CA GLY A 34 -4.22 -4.98 -6.13
C GLY A 34 -2.75 -4.60 -5.96
N ARG A 35 -2.40 -3.34 -6.21
CA ARG A 35 -1.03 -2.82 -6.04
C ARG A 35 -0.56 -2.90 -4.58
N CYS A 36 -1.41 -2.52 -3.63
CA CYS A 36 -1.07 -2.55 -2.20
C CYS A 36 -0.80 -3.98 -1.71
N TRP A 37 -1.67 -4.93 -2.07
CA TRP A 37 -1.51 -6.33 -1.66
C TRP A 37 -0.33 -7.02 -2.34
N ALA A 38 -0.07 -6.71 -3.62
CA ALA A 38 1.15 -7.19 -4.29
C ALA A 38 2.42 -6.71 -3.59
N LEU A 39 2.47 -5.45 -3.14
CA LEU A 39 3.60 -4.90 -2.37
C LEU A 39 3.78 -5.59 -1.01
N ILE A 40 2.68 -5.83 -0.27
CA ILE A 40 2.74 -6.53 1.02
C ILE A 40 3.22 -7.96 0.80
N TRP A 41 2.64 -8.69 -0.15
CA TRP A 41 3.04 -10.05 -0.48
C TRP A 41 4.52 -10.13 -0.89
N GLY A 42 4.97 -9.25 -1.78
CA GLY A 42 6.37 -9.21 -2.22
C GLY A 42 7.32 -8.93 -1.06
N THR A 43 6.93 -8.07 -0.13
CA THR A 43 7.72 -7.76 1.07
C THR A 43 7.82 -8.96 2.01
N LEU A 44 6.69 -9.63 2.30
CA LEU A 44 6.66 -10.83 3.15
C LEU A 44 7.53 -11.97 2.58
N ASN A 45 7.68 -12.04 1.25
CA ASN A 45 8.45 -13.07 0.55
C ASN A 45 9.85 -12.61 0.10
N ASN A 46 10.30 -11.43 0.54
CA ASN A 46 11.62 -10.88 0.20
C ASN A 46 11.88 -10.77 -1.32
N HIS A 47 10.85 -10.45 -2.11
CA HIS A 47 10.99 -10.16 -3.54
C HIS A 47 11.41 -8.71 -3.77
N ALA A 48 12.28 -8.50 -4.77
CA ALA A 48 12.61 -7.17 -5.24
C ALA A 48 11.36 -6.49 -5.84
N ILE A 49 11.22 -5.20 -5.58
CA ILE A 49 10.12 -4.40 -6.15
C ILE A 49 10.61 -3.80 -7.46
N PRO A 50 9.97 -4.11 -8.60
CA PRO A 50 10.38 -3.56 -9.87
C PRO A 50 10.07 -2.07 -9.93
N GLU A 51 10.92 -1.31 -10.62
CA GLU A 51 10.71 0.13 -10.85
C GLU A 51 9.45 0.36 -11.70
N THR A 52 9.27 -0.46 -12.74
CA THR A 52 8.09 -0.48 -13.61
C THR A 52 7.43 -1.86 -13.62
N LEU A 53 6.11 -1.89 -13.79
CA LEU A 53 5.38 -3.14 -13.89
C LEU A 53 5.72 -3.89 -15.18
N PRO A 54 5.79 -5.23 -15.13
CA PRO A 54 5.89 -6.03 -16.35
C PRO A 54 4.60 -5.89 -17.19
N PRO A 55 4.67 -6.07 -18.53
CA PRO A 55 3.54 -5.86 -19.42
C PRO A 55 2.28 -6.64 -19.03
N GLU A 56 2.43 -7.86 -18.52
CA GLU A 56 1.32 -8.71 -18.12
C GLU A 56 0.58 -8.15 -16.89
N ALA A 57 1.32 -7.57 -15.95
CA ALA A 57 0.74 -6.92 -14.77
C ALA A 57 0.03 -5.62 -15.16
N GLU A 58 0.63 -4.83 -16.05
CA GLU A 58 -0.01 -3.63 -16.60
C GLU A 58 -1.31 -3.98 -17.34
N ALA A 59 -1.30 -5.01 -18.19
CA ALA A 59 -2.49 -5.48 -18.89
C ALA A 59 -3.59 -5.90 -17.91
N GLY A 60 -3.24 -6.64 -16.85
CA GLY A 60 -4.18 -7.02 -15.79
C GLY A 60 -4.80 -5.83 -15.06
N LEU A 61 -4.08 -4.73 -14.89
CA LEU A 61 -4.61 -3.51 -14.28
C LEU A 61 -5.49 -2.71 -15.25
N ARG A 62 -5.17 -2.72 -16.56
CA ARG A 62 -5.92 -1.98 -17.59
C ARG A 62 -7.30 -2.54 -17.88
N VAL A 63 -7.53 -3.84 -17.63
CA VAL A 63 -8.87 -4.46 -17.80
C VAL A 63 -9.81 -4.19 -16.62
N LEU A 64 -9.31 -3.65 -15.51
CA LEU A 64 -10.14 -3.36 -14.35
C LEU A 64 -11.10 -2.21 -14.66
N SER A 65 -12.28 -2.29 -14.07
CA SER A 65 -13.29 -1.24 -14.13
C SER A 65 -13.90 -1.03 -12.73
N LEU A 66 -14.38 0.18 -12.49
CA LEU A 66 -15.08 0.52 -11.26
C LEU A 66 -16.18 1.53 -11.59
N ASP A 67 -17.43 1.15 -11.33
CA ASP A 67 -18.59 2.01 -11.55
C ASP A 67 -18.76 3.05 -10.42
N ARG A 68 -17.77 3.94 -10.30
CA ARG A 68 -17.73 5.08 -9.37
C ARG A 68 -16.93 6.21 -10.02
N ALA A 69 -17.09 7.45 -9.53
CA ALA A 69 -16.37 8.61 -10.06
C ALA A 69 -14.84 8.40 -10.11
N ILE A 70 -14.27 7.73 -9.09
CA ILE A 70 -12.83 7.43 -9.01
C ILE A 70 -12.36 6.41 -10.07
N GLY A 71 -13.28 5.67 -10.71
CA GLY A 71 -12.97 4.74 -11.80
C GLY A 71 -13.03 5.35 -13.20
N ARG A 72 -13.46 6.62 -13.35
CA ARG A 72 -13.58 7.26 -14.68
C ARG A 72 -12.25 7.66 -15.30
N ASP A 73 -11.30 8.11 -14.47
CA ASP A 73 -9.99 8.57 -14.90
C ASP A 73 -8.91 8.14 -13.88
N PRO A 74 -8.55 6.85 -13.87
CA PRO A 74 -7.52 6.33 -12.98
C PRO A 74 -6.14 6.92 -13.34
N PRO A 75 -5.36 7.42 -12.37
CA PRO A 75 -4.04 7.98 -12.62
C PRO A 75 -3.09 7.03 -13.36
N GLY A 76 -2.39 7.53 -14.38
CA GLY A 76 -1.51 6.71 -15.23
C GLY A 76 -0.49 5.85 -14.47
N HIS A 77 0.10 6.37 -13.39
CA HIS A 77 1.07 5.63 -12.57
C HIS A 77 0.49 4.36 -11.91
N TRP A 78 -0.84 4.26 -11.76
CA TRP A 78 -1.47 3.03 -11.26
C TRP A 78 -1.27 1.86 -12.19
N PHE A 79 -1.00 2.08 -13.48
CA PHE A 79 -0.79 1.01 -14.45
C PHE A 79 0.67 0.63 -14.61
N THR A 80 1.60 1.52 -14.24
CA THR A 80 3.01 1.40 -14.61
C THR A 80 3.94 1.17 -13.42
N THR A 81 3.53 1.48 -12.18
CA THR A 81 4.38 1.29 -10.98
C THR A 81 3.64 0.60 -9.85
N LEU A 82 4.33 -0.26 -9.09
CA LEU A 82 3.78 -0.74 -7.82
C LEU A 82 3.78 0.36 -6.78
N LEU A 83 4.88 1.09 -6.61
CA LEU A 83 5.01 2.13 -5.60
C LEU A 83 4.28 3.41 -6.02
N ASP A 84 3.60 4.03 -5.06
CA ASP A 84 3.10 5.40 -5.21
C ASP A 84 4.24 6.41 -4.96
N GLN A 85 4.05 7.64 -5.42
CA GLN A 85 4.91 8.74 -4.99
C GLN A 85 4.79 8.96 -3.46
N PRO A 86 5.90 9.18 -2.75
CA PRO A 86 5.87 9.51 -1.33
C PRO A 86 4.98 10.73 -1.06
N ARG A 87 4.21 10.66 0.04
CA ARG A 87 3.36 11.78 0.51
C ARG A 87 3.85 12.23 1.89
N PRO A 88 5.02 12.90 1.96
CA PRO A 88 5.57 13.38 3.23
C PRO A 88 4.74 14.56 3.77
N GLY A 89 4.79 14.74 5.08
CA GLY A 89 4.16 15.85 5.77
C GLY A 89 4.43 15.77 7.26
N PRO A 90 4.26 16.88 8.00
CA PRO A 90 4.44 16.87 9.44
C PRO A 90 3.39 15.99 10.11
N VAL A 91 3.81 15.26 11.15
CA VAL A 91 2.87 14.60 12.06
C VAL A 91 2.23 15.67 12.93
N ARG A 92 0.90 15.83 12.83
CA ARG A 92 0.11 16.79 13.62
C ARG A 92 0.29 16.57 15.13
N ASP A 93 0.27 17.64 15.91
CA ASP A 93 0.48 17.58 17.36
C ASP A 93 -0.56 16.71 18.08
N GLU A 94 -1.81 16.73 17.61
CA GLU A 94 -2.88 15.83 18.11
C GLU A 94 -2.48 14.35 18.04
N ILE A 95 -1.80 13.92 16.98
CA ILE A 95 -1.35 12.53 16.81
C ILE A 95 -0.18 12.21 17.75
N ARG A 96 0.72 13.18 17.95
CA ARG A 96 1.83 13.04 18.91
C ARG A 96 1.30 12.91 20.33
N GLN A 97 0.30 13.72 20.68
CA GLN A 97 -0.34 13.70 21.98
C GLN A 97 -1.06 12.36 22.22
N LEU A 98 -1.85 11.89 21.24
CA LEU A 98 -2.49 10.58 21.32
C LEU A 98 -1.49 9.44 21.53
N THR A 99 -0.35 9.49 20.84
CA THR A 99 0.72 8.48 21.00
C THR A 99 1.27 8.47 22.42
N LYS A 100 1.49 9.65 23.03
CA LYS A 100 1.95 9.74 24.43
C LYS A 100 0.93 9.12 25.38
N GLU A 101 -0.34 9.44 25.22
CA GLU A 101 -1.43 8.95 26.08
C GLU A 101 -1.60 7.43 26.00
N VAL A 102 -1.44 6.84 24.81
CA VAL A 102 -1.51 5.39 24.62
C VAL A 102 -0.29 4.68 25.20
N LEU A 103 0.91 5.26 25.08
CA LEU A 103 2.15 4.65 25.57
C LEU A 103 2.42 4.89 27.07
N SER A 104 1.75 5.85 27.70
CA SER A 104 1.85 6.09 29.14
C SER A 104 0.92 5.22 29.98
N ARG A 105 0.08 4.40 29.34
CA ARG A 105 -0.76 3.38 29.99
C ARG A 105 -0.01 2.06 30.05
#